data_AF-A0AAD6T761-F1
#
_entry.id   AF-A0AAD6T761-F1
#
_cell.length_a   1.000
_cell.length_b   1.000
_cell.length_c   1.000
_cell.angle_alpha   90.00
_cell.angle_beta   90.00
_cell.angle_gamma   90.00
#
_symmetry.space_group_name_H-M   'P 1'
#
loop_
_entity.id
_entity.type
_entity.pdbx_description
1 polymer ?
#
loop_
_entity_poly.entity_id
_entity_poly.type
_entity_poly.pdbx_seq_one_letter_code
_entity_poly.pdbx_strand_id
1 'polypeptide(L)'
;MSSDPQGVPKRTFRQTALPFLTKAIHGSAPFISTFLLIHLTAPMLANLGGASLASQTMLLGREYYQTEFGEKYLLLGPIIAHSLSGIAKRVLSPSKAPPRPWTSLLSLTGYANIIFFLPHFMIHRVHPKNPTPPIHALGPSELDFEFVKYGLATWPWRTWFLYAALVLGVVFHAVDGNRLLFSTYMGGSFGRIKAVARKRLLAIGVGLMALPVLSGVFMMSREPLMVFTSTAERFHASFAQSPFYRS
;
A
#
# COMPACT_ATOMS: atom_id res chain seq x y z
N MET A 1 26.62 -26.99 51.81
CA MET A 1 25.95 -27.29 50.53
C MET A 1 25.34 -25.98 50.02
N SER A 2 26.04 -25.30 49.11
CA SER A 2 25.54 -24.10 48.44
C SER A 2 24.68 -24.54 47.27
N SER A 3 23.37 -24.30 47.33
CA SER A 3 22.47 -24.53 46.20
C SER A 3 22.73 -23.47 45.14
N ASP A 4 23.49 -23.85 44.12
CA ASP A 4 23.69 -23.06 42.92
C ASP A 4 22.31 -22.70 42.33
N PRO A 5 21.94 -21.41 42.21
CA PRO A 5 20.63 -21.03 41.70
C PRO A 5 20.53 -21.49 40.26
N GLN A 6 19.62 -22.45 40.02
CA GLN A 6 19.34 -23.05 38.71
C GLN A 6 19.33 -21.97 37.63
N GLY A 7 20.35 -22.03 36.76
CA GLY A 7 20.60 -21.01 35.75
C GLY A 7 19.39 -20.83 34.86
N VAL A 8 18.79 -19.63 34.89
CA VAL A 8 17.70 -19.26 33.98
C VAL A 8 18.22 -19.47 32.55
N PRO A 9 17.58 -20.34 31.74
CA PRO A 9 18.05 -20.62 30.40
C PRO A 9 18.09 -19.32 29.59
N LYS A 10 19.26 -18.99 29.03
CA LYS A 10 19.44 -17.79 28.20
C LYS A 10 18.46 -17.86 27.03
N ARG A 11 17.66 -16.80 26.86
CA ARG A 11 16.74 -16.70 25.72
C ARG A 11 17.53 -16.77 24.42
N THR A 12 17.07 -17.61 23.51
CA THR A 12 17.65 -17.70 22.17
C THR A 12 17.45 -16.37 21.41
N PHE A 13 18.34 -16.06 20.47
CA PHE A 13 18.21 -14.87 19.61
C PHE A 13 16.81 -14.75 18.97
N ARG A 14 16.24 -15.88 18.52
CA ARG A 14 14.89 -15.94 17.94
C ARG A 14 13.82 -15.51 18.94
N GLN A 15 13.88 -16.00 20.18
CA GLN A 15 12.94 -15.63 21.24
C GLN A 15 13.05 -14.15 21.60
N THR A 16 14.24 -13.57 21.50
CA THR A 16 14.47 -12.14 21.75
C THR A 16 13.98 -11.27 20.59
N ALA A 17 14.18 -11.69 19.33
CA ALA A 17 13.84 -10.88 18.15
C ALA A 17 12.33 -10.79 17.86
N LEU A 18 11.58 -11.89 18.02
CA LEU A 18 10.16 -11.97 17.62
C LEU A 18 9.25 -10.89 18.26
N PRO A 19 9.39 -10.52 19.54
CA PRO A 19 8.64 -9.42 20.13
C PRO A 19 8.93 -8.07 19.45
N PHE A 20 10.19 -7.76 19.15
CA PHE A 20 10.56 -6.50 18.48
C PHE A 20 10.00 -6.43 17.07
N LEU A 21 10.10 -7.52 16.30
CA LEU A 21 9.52 -7.58 14.96
C LEU A 21 7.99 -7.42 15.01
N THR A 22 7.33 -7.98 16.03
CA THR A 22 5.88 -7.78 16.21
C THR A 22 5.55 -6.32 16.51
N LYS A 23 6.32 -5.69 17.41
CA LYS A 23 6.17 -4.26 17.71
C LYS A 23 6.42 -3.40 16.47
N ALA A 24 7.40 -3.72 15.64
CA ALA A 24 7.68 -3.00 14.40
C ALA A 24 6.52 -3.09 13.41
N ILE A 25 5.93 -4.28 13.20
CA ILE A 25 4.74 -4.46 12.34
C ILE A 25 3.55 -3.67 12.88
N HIS A 26 3.26 -3.78 14.18
CA HIS A 26 2.10 -3.11 14.77
C HIS A 26 2.30 -1.59 14.87
N GLY A 27 3.51 -1.12 15.18
CA GLY A 27 3.83 0.30 15.29
C GLY A 27 3.91 1.02 13.95
N SER A 28 4.27 0.33 12.86
CA SER A 28 4.25 0.90 11.51
C SER A 28 2.86 0.94 10.88
N ALA A 29 1.92 0.10 11.33
CA ALA A 29 0.59 -0.02 10.73
C ALA A 29 -0.25 1.28 10.78
N PRO A 30 -0.24 2.10 11.85
CA PRO A 30 -0.93 3.39 11.85
C PRO A 30 -0.44 4.35 10.78
N PHE A 31 0.88 4.45 10.56
CA PHE A 31 1.46 5.32 9.52
C PHE A 31 1.00 4.90 8.12
N ILE A 32 1.06 3.60 7.84
CA ILE A 32 0.58 3.03 6.57
C ILE A 32 -0.92 3.27 6.40
N SER A 33 -1.70 3.11 7.48
CA SER A 33 -3.15 3.34 7.45
C SER A 33 -3.50 4.80 7.18
N THR A 34 -2.80 5.75 7.80
CA THR A 34 -2.96 7.18 7.54
C THR A 34 -2.59 7.53 6.10
N PHE A 35 -1.48 6.99 5.59
CA PHE A 35 -1.11 7.15 4.18
C PHE A 35 -2.22 6.62 3.26
N LEU A 36 -2.71 5.39 3.49
CA LEU A 36 -3.77 4.80 2.66
C LEU A 36 -5.05 5.63 2.71
N LEU A 37 -5.43 6.16 3.87
CA LEU A 37 -6.60 7.02 4.02
C LEU A 37 -6.49 8.25 3.12
N ILE A 38 -5.37 8.99 3.21
CA ILE A 38 -5.16 10.21 2.41
C ILE A 38 -5.03 9.85 0.92
N HIS A 39 -4.22 8.83 0.59
CA HIS A 39 -3.91 8.45 -0.78
C HIS A 39 -5.14 7.93 -1.54
N LEU A 40 -5.99 7.12 -0.91
CA LEU A 40 -7.20 6.58 -1.54
C LEU A 40 -8.33 7.62 -1.64
N THR A 41 -8.30 8.71 -0.87
CA THR A 41 -9.33 9.76 -0.94
C THR A 41 -9.36 10.43 -2.32
N ALA A 42 -8.20 10.71 -2.92
CA ALA A 42 -8.14 11.36 -4.24
C ALA A 42 -8.85 10.57 -5.36
N PRO A 43 -8.52 9.28 -5.63
CA PRO A 43 -9.25 8.51 -6.62
C PRO A 43 -10.71 8.25 -6.22
N MET A 44 -11.06 8.20 -4.93
CA MET A 44 -12.48 8.12 -4.52
C MET A 44 -13.28 9.37 -4.91
N LEU A 45 -12.72 10.56 -4.74
CA LEU A 45 -13.41 11.82 -5.07
C LEU A 45 -13.55 12.07 -6.57
N ALA A 46 -12.87 11.28 -7.41
CA ALA A 46 -13.10 11.29 -8.84
C ALA A 46 -14.54 10.90 -9.22
N ASN A 47 -15.27 10.17 -8.36
CA ASN A 47 -16.70 9.89 -8.59
C ASN A 47 -17.58 11.15 -8.57
N LEU A 48 -17.12 12.24 -7.96
CA LEU A 48 -17.91 13.46 -7.76
C LEU A 48 -17.48 14.58 -8.70
N GLY A 49 -16.17 14.74 -8.92
CA GLY A 49 -15.61 15.86 -9.69
C GLY A 49 -14.55 15.43 -10.70
N GLY A 50 -14.51 14.15 -11.06
CA GLY A 50 -13.60 13.62 -12.06
C GLY A 50 -12.12 13.77 -11.68
N ALA A 51 -11.25 13.72 -12.69
CA ALA A 51 -9.81 13.88 -12.49
C ALA A 51 -9.44 15.25 -11.92
N SER A 52 -10.21 16.31 -12.20
CA SER A 52 -9.96 17.64 -11.66
C SER A 52 -10.03 17.66 -10.13
N LEU A 53 -11.11 17.13 -9.54
CA LEU A 53 -11.24 17.06 -8.08
C LEU A 53 -10.24 16.07 -7.47
N ALA A 54 -9.94 14.97 -8.16
CA ALA A 54 -8.92 14.02 -7.73
C ALA A 54 -7.52 14.70 -7.66
N SER A 55 -7.15 15.47 -8.69
CA SER A 55 -5.90 16.25 -8.74
C SER A 55 -5.82 17.27 -7.61
N GLN A 56 -6.90 18.01 -7.35
CA GLN A 56 -6.95 18.97 -6.23
C GLN A 56 -6.82 18.27 -4.87
N THR A 57 -7.49 17.13 -4.70
CA THR A 57 -7.44 16.35 -3.46
C THR A 57 -6.06 15.76 -3.21
N MET A 58 -5.36 15.34 -4.27
CA MET A 58 -4.00 14.81 -4.17
C MET A 58 -3.00 15.82 -3.59
N LEU A 59 -3.29 17.13 -3.66
CA LEU A 59 -2.46 18.15 -3.00
C LEU A 59 -2.35 17.90 -1.49
N LEU A 60 -3.39 17.34 -0.84
CA LEU A 60 -3.31 16.91 0.56
C LEU A 60 -2.18 15.88 0.76
N GLY A 61 -2.05 14.93 -0.16
CA GLY A 61 -0.96 13.96 -0.12
C GLY A 61 0.42 14.61 -0.23
N ARG A 62 0.54 15.68 -1.02
CA ARG A 62 1.80 16.43 -1.18
C ARG A 62 2.25 17.04 0.14
N GLU A 63 1.32 17.69 0.83
CA GLU A 63 1.58 18.34 2.11
C GLU A 63 1.82 17.34 3.24
N TYR A 64 1.01 16.27 3.32
CA TYR A 64 1.07 15.38 4.47
C TYR A 64 2.15 14.31 4.39
N TYR A 65 2.45 13.76 3.20
CA TYR A 65 3.39 12.63 3.12
C TYR A 65 4.37 12.65 1.94
N GLN A 66 4.24 13.52 0.93
CA GLN A 66 5.23 13.60 -0.16
C GLN A 66 6.31 14.67 0.05
N THR A 67 6.40 15.24 1.26
CA THR A 67 7.53 16.07 1.67
C THR A 67 8.81 15.23 1.74
N GLU A 68 9.99 15.88 1.71
CA GLU A 68 11.25 15.15 1.77
C GLU A 68 11.36 14.27 3.03
N PHE A 69 10.90 14.79 4.16
CA PHE A 69 10.85 14.04 5.41
C PHE A 69 9.71 13.02 5.42
N GLY A 70 8.49 13.43 5.05
CA GLY A 70 7.29 12.60 5.10
C GLY A 70 7.42 11.35 4.24
N GLU A 71 7.94 11.49 3.02
CA GLU A 71 8.05 10.35 2.10
C GLU A 71 9.06 9.33 2.63
N LYS A 72 10.22 9.79 3.07
CA LYS A 72 11.31 8.92 3.54
C LYS A 72 10.91 8.22 4.85
N TYR A 73 10.43 8.98 5.84
CA TYR A 73 10.33 8.50 7.21
C TYR A 73 8.92 8.18 7.68
N LEU A 74 7.88 8.77 7.09
CA LEU A 74 6.49 8.54 7.48
C LEU A 74 5.74 7.62 6.51
N LEU A 75 6.26 7.46 5.28
CA LEU A 75 5.72 6.53 4.28
C LEU A 75 6.64 5.32 4.05
N LEU A 76 7.81 5.54 3.44
CA LEU A 76 8.69 4.44 3.01
C LEU A 76 9.28 3.69 4.20
N GLY A 77 9.76 4.40 5.22
CA GLY A 77 10.27 3.81 6.46
C GLY A 77 9.29 2.82 7.08
N PRO A 78 8.03 3.21 7.39
CA PRO A 78 7.01 2.30 7.89
C PRO A 78 6.69 1.14 6.96
N ILE A 79 6.55 1.35 5.64
CA ILE A 79 6.31 0.26 4.67
C ILE A 79 7.44 -0.77 4.71
N ILE A 80 8.70 -0.31 4.70
CA ILE A 80 9.88 -1.17 4.75
C ILE A 80 9.94 -1.91 6.09
N ALA A 81 9.81 -1.20 7.20
CA ALA A 81 9.83 -1.79 8.54
C ALA A 81 8.73 -2.84 8.71
N HIS A 82 7.51 -2.56 8.23
CA HIS A 82 6.37 -3.47 8.27
C HIS A 82 6.65 -4.74 7.47
N SER A 83 7.05 -4.58 6.21
CA SER A 83 7.23 -5.67 5.25
C SER A 83 8.40 -6.57 5.62
N LEU A 84 9.56 -5.97 5.93
CA LEU A 84 10.75 -6.72 6.33
C LEU A 84 10.55 -7.41 7.67
N SER A 85 9.86 -6.78 8.64
CA SER A 85 9.55 -7.45 9.90
C SER A 85 8.59 -8.62 9.72
N GLY A 86 7.62 -8.51 8.80
CA GLY A 86 6.72 -9.61 8.43
C GLY A 86 7.47 -10.81 7.85
N ILE A 87 8.38 -10.56 6.91
CA ILE A 87 9.26 -11.58 6.31
C ILE A 87 10.18 -12.20 7.37
N ALA A 88 10.86 -11.37 8.17
CA ALA A 88 11.77 -11.81 9.21
C ALA A 88 11.06 -12.67 10.27
N LYS A 89 9.85 -12.29 10.70
CA LYS A 89 9.05 -13.14 11.62
C LYS A 89 8.78 -14.51 11.03
N ARG A 90 8.47 -14.59 9.73
CA ARG A 90 8.23 -15.86 9.07
C ARG A 90 9.47 -16.75 9.09
N VAL A 91 10.65 -16.19 8.82
CA VAL A 91 11.93 -16.93 8.81
C VAL A 91 12.35 -17.35 10.23
N LEU A 92 12.12 -16.50 11.23
CA LEU A 92 12.59 -16.72 12.60
C LEU A 92 11.59 -17.49 13.50
N SER A 93 10.33 -17.64 13.07
CA SER A 93 9.32 -18.37 13.82
C SER A 93 9.72 -19.84 14.04
N PRO A 94 9.68 -20.36 15.27
CA PRO A 94 10.02 -21.75 15.55
C PRO A 94 8.90 -22.70 15.09
N SER A 95 9.22 -23.96 14.82
CA SER A 95 8.23 -24.97 14.39
C SER A 95 7.08 -25.19 15.37
N LYS A 96 7.32 -24.98 16.68
CA LYS A 96 6.29 -25.07 17.74
C LYS A 96 5.34 -23.86 17.79
N ALA A 97 5.73 -22.74 17.18
CA ALA A 97 4.90 -21.53 17.07
C ALA A 97 5.06 -20.96 15.64
N PRO A 98 4.55 -21.69 14.64
CA PRO A 98 4.77 -21.35 13.24
C PRO A 98 4.15 -20.00 12.91
N PRO A 99 4.68 -19.31 11.89
CA PRO A 99 4.09 -18.07 11.42
C PRO A 99 2.72 -18.35 10.79
N ARG A 100 1.96 -17.29 10.54
CA ARG A 100 0.64 -17.41 9.90
C ARG A 100 0.76 -18.16 8.55
N PRO A 101 -0.17 -19.06 8.19
CA PRO A 101 -0.11 -19.82 6.95
C PRO A 101 0.02 -18.92 5.72
N TRP A 102 0.77 -19.37 4.71
CA TRP A 102 0.92 -18.67 3.42
C TRP A 102 -0.41 -18.43 2.71
N THR A 103 -1.35 -19.36 2.87
CA THR A 103 -2.71 -19.30 2.31
C THR A 103 -3.65 -18.37 3.07
N SER A 104 -3.23 -17.82 4.21
CA SER A 104 -4.05 -16.84 4.92
C SER A 104 -4.19 -15.56 4.10
N LEU A 105 -5.39 -14.97 4.11
CA LEU A 105 -5.67 -13.72 3.40
C LEU A 105 -4.62 -12.65 3.71
N LEU A 106 -4.32 -12.40 4.98
CA LEU A 106 -3.29 -11.44 5.40
C LEU A 106 -1.90 -11.70 4.79
N SER A 107 -1.48 -12.96 4.67
CA SER A 107 -0.17 -13.28 4.08
C SER A 107 -0.22 -13.12 2.57
N LEU A 108 -1.23 -13.68 1.90
CA LEU A 108 -1.40 -13.60 0.46
C LEU A 108 -1.45 -12.14 -0.01
N THR A 109 -2.27 -11.31 0.63
CA THR A 109 -2.38 -9.89 0.28
C THR A 109 -1.13 -9.10 0.65
N GLY A 110 -0.41 -9.49 1.72
CA GLY A 110 0.86 -8.86 2.08
C GLY A 110 1.92 -9.03 0.98
N TYR A 111 2.10 -10.25 0.49
CA TYR A 111 3.05 -10.52 -0.60
C TYR A 111 2.57 -9.96 -1.94
N ALA A 112 1.28 -10.07 -2.25
CA ALA A 112 0.70 -9.44 -3.44
C ALA A 112 0.95 -7.93 -3.43
N ASN A 113 0.74 -7.26 -2.29
CA ASN A 113 0.97 -5.83 -2.16
C ASN A 113 2.44 -5.48 -2.39
N ILE A 114 3.42 -6.27 -1.93
CA ILE A 114 4.84 -6.03 -2.25
C ILE A 114 5.07 -6.08 -3.77
N ILE A 115 4.51 -7.09 -4.45
CA ILE A 115 4.65 -7.28 -5.89
C ILE A 115 4.02 -6.15 -6.69
N PHE A 116 2.83 -5.68 -6.30
CA PHE A 116 2.10 -4.63 -7.04
C PHE A 116 2.45 -3.20 -6.61
N PHE A 117 2.92 -3.01 -5.38
CA PHE A 117 3.39 -1.70 -4.88
C PHE A 117 4.64 -1.26 -5.63
N LEU A 118 5.59 -2.17 -5.87
CA LEU A 118 6.85 -1.81 -6.54
C LEU A 118 6.62 -1.18 -7.92
N PRO A 119 5.91 -1.79 -8.89
CA PRO A 119 5.62 -1.14 -10.16
C PRO A 119 4.81 0.15 -9.98
N HIS A 120 3.81 0.18 -9.09
CA HIS A 120 3.06 1.42 -8.80
C HIS A 120 3.99 2.56 -8.36
N PHE A 121 4.88 2.31 -7.39
CA PHE A 121 5.84 3.29 -6.91
C PHE A 121 6.82 3.72 -8.01
N MET A 122 7.34 2.76 -8.80
CA MET A 122 8.25 3.07 -9.88
C MET A 122 7.60 3.96 -10.94
N ILE A 123 6.38 3.61 -11.39
CA ILE A 123 5.66 4.33 -12.45
C ILE A 123 5.18 5.72 -12.00
N HIS A 124 4.70 5.86 -10.76
CA HIS A 124 4.12 7.12 -10.28
C HIS A 124 5.08 8.01 -9.51
N ARG A 125 6.24 7.51 -9.08
CA ARG A 125 7.18 8.29 -8.27
C ARG A 125 8.61 8.33 -8.80
N VAL A 126 9.11 7.24 -9.38
CA VAL A 126 10.53 7.13 -9.77
C VAL A 126 10.75 7.49 -11.24
N HIS A 127 10.11 6.78 -12.17
CA HIS A 127 10.28 6.98 -13.61
C HIS A 127 9.98 8.42 -14.07
N PRO A 128 8.94 9.09 -13.56
CA PRO A 128 8.66 10.47 -13.94
C PRO A 128 9.78 11.46 -13.59
N LYS A 129 10.58 11.17 -12.56
CA LYS A 129 11.67 12.03 -12.10
C LYS A 129 12.94 11.87 -12.92
N ASN A 130 12.95 11.01 -13.94
CA ASN A 130 14.12 10.80 -14.77
C ASN A 130 14.45 12.10 -15.56
N PRO A 131 15.63 12.72 -15.37
CA PRO A 131 16.00 13.95 -16.05
C PRO A 131 16.36 13.75 -17.52
N THR A 132 16.61 12.50 -17.96
CA THR A 132 17.04 12.24 -19.35
C THR A 132 15.90 12.52 -20.34
N PRO A 133 16.22 13.03 -21.55
CA PRO A 133 15.24 13.09 -22.63
C PRO A 133 14.59 11.72 -22.90
N PRO A 134 13.31 11.68 -23.28
CA PRO A 134 12.42 12.83 -23.47
C PRO A 134 11.70 13.27 -22.18
N ILE A 135 11.91 12.66 -21.01
CA ILE A 135 11.04 12.84 -19.83
C ILE A 135 11.29 14.17 -19.11
N HIS A 136 12.54 14.61 -19.03
CA HIS A 136 12.93 15.90 -18.43
C HIS A 136 12.36 16.13 -17.02
N ALA A 137 12.32 15.09 -16.17
CA ALA A 137 11.83 15.14 -14.80
C ALA A 137 10.48 15.87 -14.62
N LEU A 138 9.37 15.16 -14.83
CA LEU A 138 8.01 15.68 -14.71
C LEU A 138 7.80 16.41 -13.38
N GLY A 139 7.33 17.67 -13.49
CA GLY A 139 7.10 18.54 -12.34
C GLY A 139 5.86 18.16 -11.53
N PRO A 140 5.68 18.72 -10.32
CA PRO A 140 4.47 18.47 -9.53
C PRO A 140 3.18 18.86 -10.25
N SER A 141 3.15 19.93 -11.05
CA SER A 141 1.94 20.28 -11.82
C SER A 141 1.61 19.27 -12.92
N GLU A 142 2.59 18.49 -13.39
CA GLU A 142 2.42 17.50 -14.45
C GLU A 142 2.10 16.10 -13.89
N LEU A 143 2.48 15.85 -12.64
CA LEU A 143 2.20 14.60 -11.92
C LEU A 143 0.88 14.65 -11.18
N ASP A 144 -0.20 14.72 -11.94
CA ASP A 144 -1.58 14.75 -11.47
C ASP A 144 -2.44 13.61 -12.06
N PHE A 145 -3.76 13.67 -11.92
CA PHE A 145 -4.61 12.61 -12.44
C PHE A 145 -4.71 12.58 -13.97
N GLU A 146 -4.20 13.57 -14.71
CA GLU A 146 -4.01 13.42 -16.16
C GLU A 146 -2.90 12.41 -16.47
N PHE A 147 -1.84 12.33 -15.65
CA PHE A 147 -0.82 11.27 -15.79
C PHE A 147 -1.43 9.88 -15.58
N VAL A 148 -2.36 9.74 -14.63
CA VAL A 148 -3.10 8.50 -14.37
C VAL A 148 -4.03 8.17 -15.54
N LYS A 149 -4.80 9.15 -16.03
CA LYS A 149 -5.67 9.00 -17.21
C LYS A 149 -4.90 8.60 -18.45
N TYR A 150 -3.71 9.14 -18.66
CA TYR A 150 -2.86 8.79 -19.79
C TYR A 150 -2.56 7.28 -19.83
N GLY A 151 -2.20 6.69 -18.69
CA GLY A 151 -2.02 5.25 -18.56
C GLY A 151 -3.31 4.46 -18.85
N LEU A 152 -4.42 4.89 -18.26
CA LEU A 152 -5.75 4.27 -18.46
C LEU A 152 -6.22 4.32 -19.93
N ALA A 153 -5.92 5.40 -20.65
CA ALA A 153 -6.30 5.56 -22.05
C ALA A 153 -5.38 4.78 -22.99
N THR A 154 -4.07 4.77 -22.72
CA THR A 154 -3.06 4.17 -23.61
C THR A 154 -2.93 2.66 -23.42
N TRP A 155 -2.95 2.18 -22.17
CA TRP A 155 -2.81 0.77 -21.82
C TRP A 155 -3.91 0.32 -20.84
N PRO A 156 -5.19 0.40 -21.25
CA PRO A 156 -6.34 0.27 -20.34
C PRO A 156 -6.27 -1.00 -19.49
N TRP A 157 -6.12 -2.17 -20.10
CA TRP A 157 -6.12 -3.44 -19.38
C TRP A 157 -4.97 -3.58 -18.38
N ARG A 158 -3.77 -3.08 -18.74
CA ARG A 158 -2.58 -3.20 -17.89
C ARG A 158 -2.70 -2.28 -16.68
N THR A 159 -3.10 -1.04 -16.92
CA THR A 159 -3.30 -0.05 -15.85
C THR A 159 -4.45 -0.45 -14.93
N TRP A 160 -5.57 -0.91 -15.49
CA TRP A 160 -6.70 -1.42 -14.71
C TRP A 160 -6.31 -2.59 -13.82
N PHE A 161 -5.62 -3.59 -14.38
CA PHE A 161 -5.20 -4.75 -13.60
C PHE A 161 -4.29 -4.36 -12.44
N LEU A 162 -3.29 -3.50 -12.67
CA LEU A 162 -2.36 -3.06 -11.63
C LEU A 162 -3.07 -2.28 -10.52
N TYR A 163 -3.97 -1.35 -10.87
CA TYR A 163 -4.74 -0.60 -9.87
C TYR A 163 -5.73 -1.48 -9.11
N ALA A 164 -6.49 -2.33 -9.81
CA ALA A 164 -7.45 -3.24 -9.18
C ALA A 164 -6.75 -4.20 -8.22
N ALA A 165 -5.64 -4.81 -8.65
CA ALA A 165 -4.87 -5.73 -7.82
C ALA A 165 -4.31 -5.04 -6.57
N LEU A 166 -3.74 -3.85 -6.72
CA LEU A 166 -3.18 -3.10 -5.58
C LEU A 166 -4.28 -2.63 -4.62
N VAL A 167 -5.37 -2.03 -5.12
CA VAL A 167 -6.49 -1.53 -4.28
C VAL A 167 -7.15 -2.66 -3.51
N LEU A 168 -7.50 -3.76 -4.17
CA LEU A 168 -8.10 -4.92 -3.50
C LEU A 168 -7.11 -5.53 -2.49
N GLY A 169 -5.84 -5.66 -2.88
CA GLY A 169 -4.77 -6.15 -2.02
C GLY A 169 -4.62 -5.34 -0.75
N VAL A 170 -4.51 -4.00 -0.83
CA VAL A 170 -4.33 -3.14 0.35
C VAL A 170 -5.58 -3.10 1.22
N VAL A 171 -6.79 -3.06 0.64
CA VAL A 171 -8.05 -3.05 1.40
C VAL A 171 -8.21 -4.37 2.16
N PHE A 172 -8.04 -5.52 1.51
CA PHE A 172 -8.14 -6.81 2.19
C PHE A 172 -7.05 -6.99 3.25
N HIS A 173 -5.83 -6.53 2.98
CA HIS A 173 -4.74 -6.57 3.97
C HIS A 173 -5.04 -5.72 5.19
N ALA A 174 -5.48 -4.46 4.98
CA ALA A 174 -5.80 -3.53 6.05
C ALA A 174 -6.97 -4.04 6.90
N VAL A 175 -8.04 -4.55 6.30
CA VAL A 175 -9.20 -5.07 7.04
C VAL A 175 -8.84 -6.29 7.88
N ASP A 176 -8.16 -7.29 7.30
CA ASP A 176 -7.78 -8.50 8.05
C ASP A 176 -6.71 -8.20 9.12
N GLY A 177 -5.81 -7.25 8.84
CA GLY A 177 -4.79 -6.75 9.76
C GLY A 177 -5.39 -5.99 10.94
N ASN A 178 -6.31 -5.05 10.70
CA ASN A 178 -6.99 -4.29 11.74
C ASN A 178 -7.84 -5.19 12.65
N ARG A 179 -8.51 -6.19 12.08
CA ARG A 179 -9.20 -7.23 12.87
C ARG A 179 -8.23 -7.96 13.80
N LEU A 180 -7.03 -8.29 13.33
CA LEU A 180 -6.00 -8.96 14.13
C LEU A 180 -5.50 -8.06 15.26
N LEU A 181 -5.18 -6.79 14.96
CA LEU A 181 -4.77 -5.81 15.98
C LEU A 181 -5.85 -5.62 17.03
N PHE A 182 -7.11 -5.43 16.62
CA PHE A 182 -8.24 -5.31 17.52
C PHE A 182 -8.37 -6.55 18.42
N SER A 183 -8.31 -7.75 17.85
CA SER A 183 -8.42 -8.98 18.63
C SER A 183 -7.25 -9.18 19.61
N THR A 184 -6.07 -8.63 19.29
CA THR A 184 -4.86 -8.73 20.11
C THR A 184 -4.89 -7.76 21.28
N TYR A 185 -5.29 -6.50 21.06
CA TYR A 185 -5.22 -5.43 22.05
C TYR A 185 -6.54 -5.18 22.78
N MET A 186 -7.66 -5.35 22.09
CA MET A 186 -9.00 -5.03 22.60
C MET A 186 -9.85 -6.27 22.85
N GLY A 187 -9.43 -7.45 22.37
CA GLY A 187 -10.23 -8.67 22.40
C GLY A 187 -10.53 -9.23 23.80
N GLY A 188 -9.74 -8.85 24.83
CA GLY A 188 -10.03 -9.19 26.22
C GLY A 188 -11.17 -8.37 26.81
N SER A 189 -11.27 -7.09 26.44
CA SER A 189 -12.28 -6.16 26.95
C SER A 189 -13.58 -6.18 26.14
N PHE A 190 -13.48 -6.40 24.82
CA PHE A 190 -14.63 -6.31 23.89
C PHE A 190 -14.98 -7.63 23.22
N GLY A 191 -14.31 -8.72 23.59
CA GLY A 191 -14.47 -10.03 22.96
C GLY A 191 -13.78 -10.16 21.59
N ARG A 192 -13.59 -11.40 21.13
CA ARG A 192 -12.94 -11.70 19.85
C ARG A 192 -13.92 -11.61 18.68
N ILE A 193 -13.47 -11.04 17.56
CA ILE A 193 -14.30 -10.94 16.34
C ILE A 193 -14.51 -12.33 15.71
N LYS A 194 -15.77 -12.79 15.68
CA LYS A 194 -16.17 -14.09 15.09
C LYS A 194 -15.92 -14.19 13.57
N ALA A 195 -16.01 -15.39 13.00
CA ALA A 195 -15.77 -15.62 11.57
C ALA A 195 -16.85 -14.98 10.66
N VAL A 196 -18.13 -15.01 11.07
CA VAL A 196 -19.22 -14.32 10.34
C VAL A 196 -18.98 -12.81 10.29
N ALA A 197 -18.52 -12.23 11.40
CA ALA A 197 -18.11 -10.83 11.45
C ALA A 197 -16.89 -10.55 10.54
N ARG A 198 -16.00 -11.53 10.31
CA ARG A 198 -14.90 -11.39 9.33
C ARG A 198 -15.42 -11.11 7.92
N LYS A 199 -16.34 -11.95 7.43
CA LYS A 199 -16.88 -11.83 6.07
C LYS A 199 -17.61 -10.50 5.90
N ARG A 200 -18.36 -10.08 6.92
CA ARG A 200 -19.01 -8.76 6.95
C ARG A 200 -18.01 -7.61 6.91
N LEU A 201 -16.95 -7.64 7.73
CA LEU A 201 -15.91 -6.61 7.70
C LEU A 201 -15.20 -6.52 6.34
N LEU A 202 -14.91 -7.67 5.72
CA LEU A 202 -14.33 -7.68 4.36
C LEU A 202 -15.29 -7.10 3.33
N ALA A 203 -16.57 -7.48 3.37
CA ALA A 203 -17.59 -6.91 2.48
C ALA A 203 -17.75 -5.39 2.69
N ILE A 204 -17.71 -4.91 3.93
CA ILE A 204 -17.73 -3.48 4.27
C ILE A 204 -16.48 -2.78 3.70
N GLY A 205 -15.29 -3.34 3.89
CA GLY A 205 -14.06 -2.78 3.33
C GLY A 205 -14.08 -2.70 1.81
N VAL A 206 -14.59 -3.74 1.14
CA VAL A 206 -14.80 -3.71 -0.32
C VAL A 206 -15.82 -2.63 -0.68
N GLY A 207 -16.97 -2.59 0.00
CA GLY A 207 -18.06 -1.68 -0.28
C GLY A 207 -17.74 -0.20 -0.07
N LEU A 208 -17.01 0.13 0.99
CA LEU A 208 -16.74 1.51 1.41
C LEU A 208 -15.37 2.04 0.98
N MET A 209 -14.42 1.16 0.63
CA MET A 209 -13.08 1.58 0.22
C MET A 209 -12.75 1.14 -1.20
N ALA A 210 -12.75 -0.17 -1.48
CA ALA A 210 -12.30 -0.64 -2.79
C ALA A 210 -13.23 -0.21 -3.92
N LEU A 211 -14.55 -0.38 -3.76
CA LEU A 211 -15.53 -0.02 -4.78
C LEU A 211 -15.51 1.49 -5.11
N PRO A 212 -15.57 2.43 -4.15
CA PRO A 212 -15.45 3.85 -4.45
C PRO A 212 -14.14 4.24 -5.13
N VAL A 213 -13.00 3.65 -4.73
CA VAL A 213 -11.71 3.91 -5.38
C VAL A 213 -11.76 3.43 -6.84
N LEU A 214 -12.18 2.19 -7.07
CA LEU A 214 -12.19 1.59 -8.41
C LEU A 214 -13.24 2.22 -9.31
N SER A 215 -14.40 2.61 -8.77
CA SER A 215 -15.39 3.36 -9.53
C SER A 215 -14.89 4.76 -9.89
N GLY A 216 -14.11 5.40 -9.03
CA GLY A 216 -13.49 6.69 -9.35
C GLY A 216 -12.42 6.57 -10.44
N VAL A 217 -11.57 5.53 -10.37
CA VAL A 217 -10.67 5.16 -11.47
C VAL A 217 -11.44 4.90 -12.77
N PHE A 218 -12.60 4.26 -12.67
CA PHE A 218 -13.50 4.06 -13.81
C PHE A 218 -13.98 5.37 -14.39
N MET A 219 -14.50 6.28 -13.56
CA MET A 219 -14.96 7.59 -14.02
C MET A 219 -13.86 8.35 -14.76
N MET A 220 -12.64 8.38 -14.22
CA MET A 220 -11.50 9.05 -14.87
C MET A 220 -11.13 8.39 -16.20
N SER A 221 -11.24 7.05 -16.32
CA SER A 221 -10.97 6.35 -17.58
C SER A 221 -11.95 6.70 -18.71
N ARG A 222 -13.08 7.35 -18.38
CA ARG A 222 -14.09 7.81 -19.35
C ARG A 222 -13.92 9.26 -19.76
N GLU A 223 -13.04 10.01 -19.10
CA GLU A 223 -12.79 11.40 -19.44
C GLU A 223 -11.81 11.53 -20.62
N PRO A 224 -11.96 12.56 -21.47
CA PRO A 224 -10.96 12.87 -22.48
C PRO A 224 -9.64 13.28 -21.81
N LEU A 225 -8.51 12.97 -22.46
CA LEU A 225 -7.20 13.44 -22.03
C LEU A 225 -7.08 14.94 -22.27
N MET A 226 -6.68 15.69 -21.23
CA MET A 226 -6.52 17.14 -21.28
C MET A 226 -5.03 17.51 -21.17
N VAL A 227 -4.21 16.92 -22.03
CA VAL A 227 -2.74 17.10 -22.03
C VAL A 227 -2.24 17.58 -23.38
N PHE A 228 -1.23 18.45 -23.37
CA PHE A 228 -0.52 18.81 -24.58
C PHE A 228 0.24 17.61 -25.15
N THR A 229 0.40 17.57 -26.47
CA THR A 229 1.15 16.49 -27.15
C THR A 229 2.56 16.31 -26.61
N SER A 230 3.27 17.41 -26.34
CA SER A 230 4.61 17.37 -25.74
C SER A 230 4.62 16.74 -24.35
N THR A 231 3.62 17.04 -23.51
CA THR A 231 3.47 16.39 -22.19
C THR A 231 3.10 14.92 -22.34
N ALA A 232 2.25 14.57 -23.30
CA ALA A 232 1.87 13.19 -23.59
C ALA A 232 3.08 12.32 -24.00
N GLU A 233 4.02 12.85 -24.79
CA GLU A 233 5.27 12.16 -25.13
C GLU A 233 6.14 11.88 -23.89
N ARG A 234 6.21 12.86 -22.98
CA ARG A 234 6.93 12.71 -21.70
C ARG A 234 6.28 11.66 -20.81
N PHE A 235 4.93 11.66 -20.76
CA PHE A 235 4.16 10.64 -20.06
C PHE A 235 4.43 9.26 -20.64
N HIS A 236 4.33 9.12 -21.96
CA HIS A 236 4.62 7.87 -22.67
C HIS A 236 5.98 7.31 -22.30
N ALA A 237 7.03 8.13 -22.40
CA ALA A 237 8.39 7.71 -22.08
C ALA A 237 8.57 7.32 -20.61
N SER A 238 7.90 8.02 -19.68
CA SER A 238 7.89 7.65 -18.26
C SER A 238 7.27 6.27 -18.03
N PHE A 239 6.13 5.99 -18.65
CA PHE A 239 5.49 4.66 -18.58
C PHE A 239 6.37 3.59 -19.24
N ALA A 240 6.95 3.86 -20.41
CA ALA A 240 7.77 2.92 -21.18
C ALA A 240 9.07 2.47 -20.49
N GLN A 241 9.53 3.19 -19.44
CA GLN A 241 10.60 2.68 -18.58
C GLN A 241 10.22 1.35 -17.92
N SER A 242 8.94 1.16 -17.60
CA SER A 242 8.41 -0.07 -17.04
C SER A 242 8.23 -1.16 -18.11
N PRO A 243 8.74 -2.40 -17.91
CA PRO A 243 8.50 -3.48 -18.84
C PRO A 243 7.01 -3.82 -19.03
N PHE A 244 6.16 -3.47 -18.05
CA PHE A 244 4.71 -3.65 -18.15
C PHE A 244 4.08 -2.77 -19.24
N TYR A 245 4.69 -1.66 -19.63
CA TYR A 245 4.12 -0.70 -20.58
C TYR A 245 4.92 -0.58 -21.88
N ARG A 246 5.93 -1.45 -22.07
CA ARG A 246 6.63 -1.57 -23.35
C ARG A 246 5.77 -2.38 -24.31
N SER A 247 5.30 -1.76 -25.37
CA SER A 247 4.66 -2.40 -26.55
C SER A 247 4.35 -1.35 -27.58
#